data_AF-A0A8D8FHB2-F1
#
_entry.id   AF-A0A8D8FHB2-F1
#
_cell.length_a   1.000
_cell.length_b   1.000
_cell.length_c   1.000
_cell.angle_alpha   90.00
_cell.angle_beta   90.00
_cell.angle_gamma   90.00
#
_symmetry.space_group_name_H-M   'P 1'
#
loop_
_entity.id
_entity.type
_entity.pdbx_description
1 polymer ?
#
loop_
_entity_poly.entity_id
_entity_poly.type
_entity_poly.pdbx_seq_one_letter_code
_entity_poly.pdbx_strand_id
1 'polypeptide(L)'
;IGTLQMGGIINIFELADAGGRLIWFNMDPDPSLRSSFWLVSLGLTSMWVSNIGVTPECVQRFLTVPDLSSAKKAVWIFGVGHIIVKLCSVYNGLLIFSKYHDCDPVHSGLVQKNDQIFPYFVLEVAQKIPGLPGMFVV
;
A
#
# COMPACT_ATOMS: atom_id res chain seq x y z
N ILE A 1 3.07 -11.09 12.06
CA ILE A 1 2.09 -11.53 13.10
C ILE A 1 0.76 -11.92 12.45
N GLY A 2 0.12 -11.02 11.69
CA GLY A 2 -1.09 -11.35 10.91
C GLY A 2 -0.91 -12.56 9.99
N THR A 3 0.22 -12.66 9.29
CA THR A 3 0.56 -13.81 8.43
C THR A 3 0.52 -15.16 9.14
N LEU A 4 0.98 -15.23 10.40
CA LEU A 4 1.04 -16.48 11.16
C LEU A 4 -0.34 -16.89 11.66
N GLN A 5 -1.21 -15.92 11.97
CA GLN A 5 -2.60 -16.20 12.37
C GLN A 5 -3.45 -16.73 11.22
N MET A 6 -3.02 -16.52 9.97
CA MET A 6 -3.79 -16.81 8.76
C MET A 6 -3.28 -18.04 8.01
N GLY A 7 -2.46 -18.88 8.65
CA GLY A 7 -1.95 -20.12 8.04
C GLY A 7 -0.76 -19.93 7.10
N GLY A 8 -0.13 -18.76 7.07
CA GLY A 8 1.07 -18.47 6.29
C GLY A 8 0.81 -17.69 5.00
N ILE A 9 1.90 -17.33 4.31
CA ILE A 9 1.87 -16.50 3.10
C ILE A 9 1.12 -17.20 1.96
N ILE A 10 1.30 -18.52 1.82
CA ILE A 10 0.72 -19.31 0.73
C ILE A 10 -0.81 -19.27 0.79
N ASN A 11 -1.39 -19.52 1.96
CA ASN A 11 -2.85 -19.49 2.16
C ASN A 11 -3.45 -18.11 1.83
N ILE A 12 -2.74 -17.02 2.14
CA ILE A 12 -3.19 -15.65 1.82
C ILE A 12 -3.26 -15.43 0.31
N PHE A 13 -2.24 -15.89 -0.43
CA PHE A 13 -2.24 -15.77 -1.89
C PHE A 13 -3.29 -16.67 -2.54
N GLU A 14 -3.49 -17.89 -2.04
CA GLU A 14 -4.55 -18.79 -2.52
C GLU A 14 -5.96 -18.21 -2.29
N LEU A 15 -6.25 -17.66 -1.10
CA LEU A 15 -7.52 -16.96 -0.86
C LEU A 15 -7.68 -15.72 -1.75
N ALA A 16 -6.61 -14.97 -1.99
CA ALA A 16 -6.65 -13.79 -2.85
C ALA A 16 -6.90 -14.14 -4.33
N ASP A 17 -6.41 -15.30 -4.77
CA ASP A 17 -6.64 -15.84 -6.12
C ASP A 17 -8.07 -16.36 -6.25
N ALA A 18 -8.53 -17.16 -5.28
CA ALA A 18 -9.90 -17.67 -5.22
C ALA A 18 -10.95 -16.54 -5.14
N GLY A 19 -10.64 -15.45 -4.45
CA GLY A 19 -11.47 -14.25 -4.35
C GLY A 19 -11.47 -13.36 -5.59
N GLY A 20 -10.75 -13.72 -6.66
CA GLY A 20 -10.71 -12.97 -7.93
C GLY A 20 -10.13 -11.56 -7.82
N ARG A 21 -9.43 -11.24 -6.73
CA ARG A 21 -8.85 -9.90 -6.48
C ARG A 21 -7.43 -9.74 -7.00
N LEU A 22 -6.74 -10.84 -7.32
CA LEU A 22 -5.42 -10.83 -7.96
C LEU A 22 -5.53 -10.60 -9.47
N ILE A 23 -5.78 -9.36 -9.87
CA ILE A 23 -5.64 -8.95 -11.27
C ILE A 23 -4.17 -8.63 -11.51
N TRP A 24 -3.39 -9.64 -11.88
CA TRP A 24 -1.93 -9.52 -12.04
C TRP A 24 -1.54 -8.38 -12.98
N PHE A 25 -2.06 -8.41 -14.20
CA PHE A 25 -1.82 -7.38 -15.22
C PHE A 25 -2.98 -7.35 -16.20
N ASN A 26 -3.89 -6.39 -16.05
CA ASN A 26 -4.81 -6.04 -17.13
C ASN A 26 -4.07 -5.11 -18.10
N MET A 27 -3.64 -5.65 -19.24
CA MET A 27 -2.89 -4.94 -20.28
C MET A 27 -3.79 -4.27 -21.33
N ASP A 28 -5.11 -4.23 -21.13
CA ASP A 28 -6.02 -3.57 -22.05
C ASP A 28 -5.73 -2.06 -22.08
N PRO A 29 -5.47 -1.45 -23.25
CA PRO A 29 -5.20 -0.03 -23.39
C PRO A 29 -6.48 0.83 -23.35
N ASP A 30 -7.63 0.26 -23.02
CA ASP A 30 -8.91 0.96 -23.03
C ASP A 30 -8.96 2.02 -21.92
N PRO A 31 -9.15 3.31 -22.26
CA PRO A 31 -9.15 4.42 -21.31
C PRO A 31 -10.43 4.48 -20.44
N SER A 32 -11.46 3.70 -20.77
CA SER A 32 -12.72 3.62 -20.01
C SER A 32 -12.61 2.66 -18.83
N LEU A 33 -11.57 1.82 -18.78
CA LEU A 33 -11.31 0.94 -17.64
C LEU A 33 -10.87 1.76 -16.44
N ARG A 34 -11.47 1.48 -15.28
CA ARG A 34 -11.14 2.17 -14.02
C ARG A 34 -9.68 1.99 -13.59
N SER A 35 -9.09 0.84 -13.91
CA SER A 35 -7.73 0.47 -13.50
C SER A 35 -7.09 -0.46 -14.55
N SER A 36 -6.42 0.11 -15.55
CA SER A 36 -5.54 -0.64 -16.48
C SER A 36 -4.08 -0.46 -16.08
N PHE A 37 -3.23 -1.44 -16.38
CA PHE A 37 -1.78 -1.32 -16.22
C PHE A 37 -1.25 -0.02 -16.85
N TRP A 38 -1.74 0.35 -18.03
CA TRP A 38 -1.30 1.55 -18.75
C TRP A 38 -1.73 2.83 -18.05
N LEU A 39 -3.00 2.91 -17.64
CA LEU A 39 -3.54 4.09 -16.95
C LEU A 39 -2.89 4.29 -15.59
N VAL A 40 -2.72 3.21 -14.81
CA VAL A 40 -2.08 3.25 -13.50
C VAL A 40 -0.60 3.58 -13.65
N SER A 41 0.11 2.93 -14.57
CA SER A 41 1.54 3.16 -14.75
C SER A 41 1.81 4.59 -15.24
N LEU A 42 1.16 5.05 -16.31
CA LEU A 42 1.37 6.39 -16.84
C LEU A 42 0.82 7.49 -15.91
N GLY A 43 -0.38 7.29 -15.36
CA GLY A 43 -1.03 8.26 -14.49
C GLY A 43 -0.28 8.45 -13.17
N LEU A 44 0.01 7.36 -12.44
CA LEU A 44 0.75 7.47 -11.18
C LEU A 44 2.18 7.95 -11.44
N THR A 45 2.90 7.43 -12.43
CA THR A 45 4.29 7.85 -12.68
C THR A 45 4.36 9.35 -12.96
N SER A 46 3.45 9.88 -13.80
CA SER A 46 3.40 11.31 -14.10
C SER A 46 3.08 12.16 -12.87
N MET A 47 2.14 11.71 -12.03
CA MET A 47 1.80 12.37 -10.77
C MET A 47 2.99 12.42 -9.80
N TRP A 48 3.69 11.30 -9.63
CA TRP A 48 4.85 11.20 -8.75
C TRP A 48 6.04 12.04 -9.25
N VAL A 49 6.31 12.03 -10.55
CA VAL A 49 7.34 12.89 -11.15
C VAL A 49 7.03 14.37 -10.94
N SER A 50 5.77 14.76 -11.14
CA SER A 50 5.32 16.15 -10.92
C SER A 50 5.45 16.54 -9.45
N ASN A 51 5.07 15.65 -8.53
CA ASN A 51 5.19 15.91 -7.10
C ASN A 51 6.66 16.09 -6.67
N ILE A 52 7.56 15.22 -7.11
CA ILE A 52 8.99 15.33 -6.76
C ILE A 52 9.65 16.55 -7.42
N GLY A 53 9.26 16.88 -8.65
CA GLY A 53 9.88 17.95 -9.43
C GLY A 53 9.38 19.37 -9.12
N VAL A 54 8.13 19.50 -8.68
CA VAL A 54 7.46 20.81 -8.55
C VAL A 54 7.13 21.16 -7.10
N THR A 55 6.99 20.17 -6.21
CA THR A 55 6.58 20.47 -4.83
C THR A 55 7.71 21.18 -4.08
N PRO A 56 7.43 22.34 -3.43
CA PRO A 56 8.44 23.13 -2.75
C PRO A 56 9.27 22.35 -1.73
N GLU A 57 8.65 21.40 -1.03
CA GLU A 57 9.33 20.53 -0.05
C GLU A 57 10.42 19.66 -0.70
N CYS A 58 10.17 19.12 -1.89
CA CYS A 58 11.12 18.27 -2.61
C CYS A 58 12.23 19.13 -3.21
N VAL A 59 11.88 20.26 -3.82
CA VAL A 59 12.85 21.20 -4.40
C VAL A 59 13.81 21.71 -3.33
N GLN A 60 13.31 22.11 -2.16
CA GLN A 60 14.14 22.56 -1.06
C GLN A 60 15.11 21.47 -0.57
N ARG A 61 14.66 20.21 -0.47
CA ARG A 61 15.52 19.08 -0.09
C ARG A 61 16.64 18.82 -1.11
N PHE A 62 16.41 19.08 -2.39
CA PHE A 62 17.47 18.97 -3.40
C PHE A 62 18.47 20.12 -3.34
N LEU A 63 18.03 21.34 -3.00
CA LEU A 63 18.89 22.51 -2.89
C LEU A 63 19.83 22.49 -1.68
N THR A 64 19.53 21.69 -0.65
CA THR A 64 20.42 21.54 0.52
C THR A 64 21.56 20.53 0.30
N VAL A 65 21.50 19.74 -0.78
CA VAL A 65 22.55 18.76 -1.11
C VAL A 65 23.65 19.46 -1.92
N PRO A 66 24.91 19.43 -1.48
CA PRO A 66 26.00 20.17 -2.12
C PRO A 66 26.47 19.57 -3.47
N ASP A 67 26.15 18.30 -3.73
CA ASP A 67 26.65 17.57 -4.90
C ASP A 67 25.53 16.84 -5.68
N LEU A 68 25.55 16.97 -7.00
CA LEU A 68 24.54 16.38 -7.90
C LEU A 68 24.55 14.85 -7.90
N SER A 69 25.71 14.21 -7.72
CA SER A 69 25.84 12.75 -7.64
C SER A 69 25.14 12.22 -6.39
N SER A 70 25.31 12.91 -5.26
CA SER A 70 24.64 12.58 -4.00
C SER A 70 23.12 12.77 -4.11
N ALA A 71 22.66 13.85 -4.76
CA ALA A 71 21.24 14.07 -4.99
C ALA A 71 20.61 12.96 -5.86
N LYS A 72 21.29 12.53 -6.94
CA LYS A 72 20.83 11.42 -7.80
C LYS A 72 20.73 10.10 -7.03
N LYS A 73 21.69 9.78 -6.17
CA LYS A 73 21.65 8.59 -5.31
C LYS A 73 20.48 8.66 -4.32
N ALA A 74 20.22 9.82 -3.74
CA ALA A 74 19.09 10.01 -2.82
C ALA A 74 17.74 9.76 -3.51
N VAL A 75 17.56 10.24 -4.75
CA VAL A 75 16.34 9.97 -5.55
C VAL A 75 16.18 8.47 -5.82
N TRP A 76 17.26 7.77 -6.18
CA TRP A 76 17.22 6.32 -6.40
C TRP A 76 16.84 5.55 -5.14
N ILE A 77 17.44 5.89 -4.00
CA ILE A 77 17.09 5.29 -2.70
C ILE A 77 15.63 5.56 -2.35
N PHE A 78 15.15 6.79 -2.56
CA PHE A 78 13.75 7.14 -2.35
C PHE A 78 12.82 6.32 -3.25
N GLY A 79 13.16 6.17 -4.55
CA GLY A 79 12.39 5.36 -5.49
C GLY A 79 12.29 3.89 -5.07
N VAL A 80 13.41 3.27 -4.70
CA VAL A 80 13.44 1.88 -4.21
C VAL A 80 12.66 1.73 -2.91
N GLY A 81 12.86 2.64 -1.95
CA GLY A 81 12.12 2.64 -0.69
C GLY A 81 10.61 2.76 -0.90
N HIS A 82 10.20 3.63 -1.82
CA HIS A 82 8.79 3.81 -2.16
C HIS A 82 8.16 2.56 -2.82
N ILE A 83 8.91 1.85 -3.67
CA ILE A 83 8.47 0.56 -4.22
C ILE A 83 8.28 -0.46 -3.10
N ILE A 84 9.23 -0.58 -2.18
CA ILE A 84 9.15 -1.51 -1.04
C ILE A 84 7.94 -1.21 -0.18
N VAL A 85 7.72 0.07 0.17
CA VAL A 85 6.56 0.49 0.98
C VAL A 85 5.25 0.14 0.27
N LYS A 86 5.14 0.39 -1.04
CA LYS A 86 3.96 0.02 -1.82
C LYS A 86 3.71 -1.48 -1.81
N LEU A 87 4.75 -2.31 -1.99
CA LEU A 87 4.62 -3.76 -1.91
C LEU A 87 4.13 -4.20 -0.53
N CYS A 88 4.66 -3.60 0.54
CA CYS A 88 4.15 -3.83 1.89
C CYS A 88 2.69 -3.43 2.04
N SER A 89 2.27 -2.27 1.51
CA SER A 89 0.87 -1.82 1.56
C SER A 89 -0.07 -2.79 0.82
N VAL A 90 0.31 -3.26 -0.37
CA VAL A 90 -0.47 -4.26 -1.11
C VAL A 90 -0.59 -5.55 -0.33
N TYR A 91 0.52 -6.03 0.23
CA TYR A 91 0.54 -7.24 1.06
C TYR A 91 -0.34 -7.10 2.31
N ASN A 92 -0.34 -5.94 2.96
CA ASN A 92 -1.26 -5.65 4.07
C ASN A 92 -2.73 -5.66 3.63
N GLY A 93 -3.04 -5.14 2.43
CA GLY A 93 -4.38 -5.23 1.85
C GLY A 93 -4.83 -6.68 1.64
N LEU A 94 -3.93 -7.55 1.16
CA LEU A 94 -4.19 -8.99 1.04
C LEU A 94 -4.40 -9.65 2.41
N LEU A 95 -3.61 -9.29 3.41
CA LEU A 95 -3.79 -9.76 4.79
C LEU A 95 -5.17 -9.39 5.36
N ILE A 96 -5.62 -8.17 5.15
CA ILE A 96 -6.94 -7.72 5.58
C ILE A 96 -8.02 -8.52 4.83
N PHE A 97 -7.86 -8.68 3.51
CA PHE A 97 -8.82 -9.43 2.71
C PHE A 97 -8.95 -10.89 3.17
N SER A 98 -7.84 -11.60 3.34
CA SER A 98 -7.89 -13.00 3.77
C SER A 98 -8.42 -13.16 5.20
N LYS A 99 -8.41 -12.09 6.03
CA LYS A 99 -8.98 -12.10 7.38
C LYS A 99 -10.49 -11.89 7.38
N TYR A 100 -10.98 -11.03 6.51
CA TYR A 100 -12.39 -10.61 6.44
C TYR A 100 -13.13 -11.19 5.22
N HIS A 101 -12.57 -12.20 4.55
CA HIS A 101 -13.16 -12.82 3.37
C HIS A 101 -14.57 -13.38 3.63
N ASP A 102 -14.79 -13.99 4.81
CA ASP A 102 -16.08 -14.58 5.18
C ASP A 102 -17.02 -13.60 5.92
N CYS A 103 -16.50 -12.53 6.52
CA CYS A 103 -17.26 -11.56 7.31
C CYS A 103 -16.70 -10.15 7.09
N ASP A 104 -17.35 -9.39 6.20
CA ASP A 104 -16.96 -8.02 5.88
C ASP A 104 -17.26 -7.07 7.07
N PRO A 105 -16.25 -6.45 7.71
CA PRO A 105 -16.43 -5.60 8.89
C PRO A 105 -17.17 -4.29 8.57
N VAL A 106 -17.22 -3.92 7.29
CA VAL A 106 -18.00 -2.80 6.78
C VAL A 106 -19.50 -3.14 6.75
N HIS A 107 -19.85 -4.37 6.35
CA HIS A 107 -21.24 -4.80 6.26
C HIS A 107 -21.82 -5.15 7.63
N SER A 108 -20.97 -5.60 8.57
CA SER A 108 -21.35 -5.86 9.96
C SER A 108 -21.42 -4.59 10.83
N GLY A 109 -21.16 -3.40 10.26
CA GLY A 109 -21.25 -2.12 10.96
C GLY A 109 -20.15 -1.85 11.99
N LEU A 110 -19.09 -2.67 12.03
CA LEU A 110 -17.94 -2.48 12.92
C LEU A 110 -17.05 -1.31 12.45
N VAL A 111 -17.09 -0.98 11.16
CA VAL A 111 -16.30 0.10 10.55
C VAL A 111 -17.20 0.96 9.65
N GLN A 112 -17.21 2.28 9.87
CA GLN A 112 -18.10 3.21 9.16
C GLN A 112 -17.56 3.63 7.77
N LYS A 113 -16.24 3.56 7.56
CA LYS A 113 -15.56 3.95 6.33
C LYS A 113 -14.46 2.98 5.94
N ASN A 114 -14.26 2.75 4.64
CA ASN A 114 -13.24 1.83 4.13
C ASN A 114 -11.81 2.16 4.59
N ASP A 115 -11.49 3.44 4.80
CA ASP A 115 -10.17 3.88 5.26
C ASP A 115 -9.84 3.45 6.70
N GLN A 116 -10.86 3.11 7.49
CA GLN A 116 -10.71 2.70 8.90
C GLN A 116 -10.51 1.19 9.08
N ILE A 117 -10.61 0.40 8.01
CA ILE A 117 -10.45 -1.06 8.08
C ILE A 117 -9.00 -1.42 8.48
N PHE A 118 -8.02 -0.72 7.92
CA PHE A 118 -6.61 -0.95 8.22
C PHE A 118 -6.26 -0.71 9.70
N PRO A 119 -6.57 0.45 10.31
CA PRO A 119 -6.30 0.66 11.73
C PRO A 119 -7.11 -0.31 12.61
N TYR A 120 -8.35 -0.66 12.25
CA TYR A 120 -9.14 -1.65 12.98
C TYR A 120 -8.46 -3.04 12.99
N PHE A 121 -8.00 -3.50 11.82
CA PHE A 121 -7.24 -4.76 11.71
C PHE A 121 -5.96 -4.75 12.54
N VAL A 122 -5.21 -3.64 12.50
CA VAL A 122 -3.98 -3.51 13.29
C VAL A 122 -4.33 -3.59 14.77
N LEU A 123 -5.38 -2.91 15.24
CA LEU A 123 -5.82 -2.99 16.63
C LEU A 123 -6.16 -4.43 17.05
N GLU A 124 -6.94 -5.18 16.27
CA GLU A 124 -7.27 -6.58 16.58
C GLU A 124 -6.04 -7.50 16.63
N VAL A 125 -5.11 -7.34 15.68
CA VAL A 125 -3.90 -8.18 15.61
C VAL A 125 -2.89 -7.77 16.70
N ALA A 126 -2.80 -6.47 17.00
CA ALA A 126 -1.87 -5.86 17.95
C ALA A 126 -2.35 -5.91 19.40
N GLN A 127 -3.63 -6.20 19.67
CA GLN A 127 -4.17 -6.35 21.04
C GLN A 127 -3.38 -7.33 21.91
N LYS A 128 -2.70 -8.30 21.28
CA LYS A 128 -1.84 -9.28 21.98
C LYS A 128 -0.50 -8.72 22.45
N ILE A 129 -0.10 -7.52 22.01
CA ILE A 129 1.17 -6.88 22.37
C ILE A 129 0.88 -5.51 23.00
N PRO A 130 1.03 -5.35 24.34
CA PRO A 130 0.79 -4.07 24.98
C PRO A 130 1.77 -3.00 24.45
N GLY A 131 1.23 -1.83 24.03
CA GLY A 131 1.99 -0.68 23.53
C GLY A 131 1.96 -0.48 22.00
N LEU A 132 1.79 -1.55 21.22
CA LEU A 132 1.71 -1.48 19.76
C LEU A 132 0.44 -0.74 19.23
N PRO A 133 -0.74 -0.89 19.86
CA PRO A 133 -1.93 -0.10 19.51
C PRO A 133 -1.73 1.41 19.66
N GLY A 134 -0.95 1.84 20.66
CA GLY A 134 -0.72 3.26 20.97
C GLY A 134 0.09 4.00 19.91
N MET A 135 0.92 3.31 19.13
CA MET A 135 1.71 3.93 18.05
C MET A 135 0.90 4.19 16.78
N PHE A 136 -0.23 3.51 16.59
CA PHE A 136 -1.09 3.65 15.40
C PHE A 136 -2.28 4.60 15.59
N VAL A 137 -2.51 5.08 16.82
CA VAL A 137 -3.64 5.96 17.18
C VAL A 137 -3.21 7.44 17.25
N VAL A 138 -1.95 7.76 16.94
CA VAL A 138 -1.42 9.13 16.90
C VAL A 138 -1.64 9.79 15.55
#